data_AF-A0AA39N8K2-F1
#
_entry.id   AF-A0AA39N8K2-F1
#
_cell.length_a   1.000
_cell.length_b   1.000
_cell.length_c   1.000
_cell.angle_alpha   90.00
_cell.angle_beta   90.00
_cell.angle_gamma   90.00
#
_symmetry.space_group_name_H-M   'P 1'
#
loop_
_entity.id
_entity.type
_entity.pdbx_description
1 polymer ?
#
loop_
_entity_poly.entity_id
_entity_poly.type
_entity_poly.pdbx_seq_one_letter_code
_entity_poly.pdbx_strand_id
1 'polypeptide(L)'
;MAQPLPSIDAVLSTLPFRNVYSTGLFYSSPKSTTSDESHPHDSVHPYPVIEARKRRKAWSHVFEKAIFTSEEISNESAPRRRKVYVSSLEAHIDALHDQLLQMGLWPVSTKELERHKGLNSKTAKSMVAMYHHKVVLMQIKISQYEKMNQHHAQQNLALRESH
;
A
#
# COMPACT_ATOMS: atom_id res chain seq x y z
N MET A 1 26.20 38.98 -11.20
CA MET A 1 26.83 37.65 -11.04
C MET A 1 25.80 36.71 -10.45
N ALA A 2 25.12 35.92 -11.28
CA ALA A 2 24.05 35.02 -10.84
C ALA A 2 24.64 33.65 -10.48
N GLN A 3 24.31 33.13 -9.30
CA GLN A 3 24.68 31.78 -8.90
C GLN A 3 23.80 30.75 -9.63
N PRO A 4 24.36 29.61 -10.07
CA PRO A 4 23.57 28.59 -10.75
C PRO A 4 22.69 27.83 -9.74
N LEU A 5 21.42 27.64 -10.10
CA LEU A 5 20.47 26.83 -9.34
C LEU A 5 20.88 25.35 -9.38
N PRO A 6 20.73 24.59 -8.27
CA PRO A 6 21.04 23.17 -8.25
C PRO A 6 20.06 22.39 -9.15
N SER A 7 20.61 21.47 -9.95
CA SER A 7 19.88 20.58 -10.84
C SER A 7 18.90 19.68 -10.06
N ILE A 8 17.67 19.57 -10.57
CA ILE A 8 16.54 18.83 -9.97
C ILE A 8 16.88 17.33 -9.78
N ASP A 9 17.82 16.80 -10.57
CA ASP A 9 18.27 15.40 -10.50
C ASP A 9 18.99 15.05 -9.18
N ALA A 10 19.51 16.04 -8.45
CA ALA A 10 20.23 15.81 -7.20
C ALA A 10 19.32 15.54 -5.99
N VAL A 11 18.02 15.85 -6.08
CA VAL A 11 17.08 15.70 -4.95
C VAL A 11 16.44 14.31 -4.89
N LEU A 12 16.48 13.57 -6.00
CA LEU A 12 15.84 12.24 -6.09
C LEU A 12 16.75 11.07 -5.67
N SER A 13 18.05 11.29 -5.44
CA SER A 13 19.00 10.22 -5.09
C SER A 13 19.16 9.98 -3.58
N THR A 14 18.63 10.85 -2.72
CA THR A 14 18.88 10.82 -1.28
C THR A 14 17.71 10.31 -0.43
N LEU A 15 16.61 9.89 -1.06
CA LEU A 15 15.50 9.28 -0.33
C LEU A 15 15.60 7.76 -0.43
N PRO A 16 15.83 7.02 0.68
CA PRO A 16 15.65 5.59 0.64
C PRO A 16 14.19 5.32 0.26
N PHE A 17 14.00 4.69 -0.89
CA PHE A 17 12.70 4.25 -1.37
C PHE A 17 12.14 3.21 -0.39
N ARG A 18 11.51 3.70 0.68
CA ARG A 18 10.90 2.87 1.72
C ARG A 18 9.63 2.27 1.12
N ASN A 19 9.79 1.10 0.53
CA ASN A 19 8.72 0.36 -0.09
C ASN A 19 7.70 -0.10 0.97
N VAL A 20 6.50 0.47 0.95
CA VAL A 20 5.39 0.23 1.91
C VAL A 20 4.43 -0.84 1.36
N TYR A 21 4.95 -1.99 0.91
CA TYR A 21 4.11 -3.15 0.60
C TYR A 21 4.48 -4.30 1.52
N SER A 22 4.02 -4.19 2.77
CA SER A 22 3.89 -5.32 3.68
C SER A 22 2.73 -6.18 3.20
N THR A 23 3.05 -7.37 2.69
CA THR A 23 2.08 -8.36 2.22
C THR A 23 1.34 -8.94 3.42
N GLY A 24 0.14 -8.43 3.68
CA GLY A 24 -0.85 -9.07 4.55
C GLY A 24 -1.35 -10.36 3.92
N LEU A 25 -0.73 -11.48 4.26
CA LEU A 25 -1.34 -12.80 4.12
C LEU A 25 -2.45 -12.90 5.17
N PHE A 26 -3.70 -12.80 4.72
CA PHE A 26 -4.87 -13.13 5.52
C PHE A 26 -4.85 -14.61 5.85
N TYR A 27 -4.40 -14.96 7.05
CA TYR A 27 -4.76 -16.23 7.69
C TYR A 27 -5.69 -15.90 8.85
N SER A 28 -6.98 -16.15 8.66
CA SER A 28 -7.97 -16.07 9.73
C SER A 28 -7.69 -17.20 10.72
N SER A 29 -7.08 -16.87 11.86
CA SER A 29 -6.94 -17.80 12.98
C SER A 29 -8.27 -17.92 13.74
N PRO A 30 -8.70 -19.11 14.19
CA PRO A 30 -9.95 -19.28 14.91
C PRO A 30 -9.89 -18.62 16.29
N LYS A 31 -10.99 -18.01 16.71
CA LYS A 31 -11.16 -17.43 18.05
C LYS A 31 -11.29 -18.55 19.08
N SER A 32 -10.32 -18.67 19.99
CA SER A 32 -10.49 -19.39 21.25
C SER A 32 -10.88 -18.42 22.36
N THR A 33 -11.91 -18.83 23.10
CA THR A 33 -12.54 -18.12 24.21
C THR A 33 -11.69 -18.17 25.47
N THR A 34 -11.63 -17.01 26.12
CA THR A 34 -11.29 -16.73 27.52
C THR A 34 -11.14 -17.90 28.49
N SER A 35 -9.98 -17.98 29.14
CA SER A 35 -9.92 -18.14 30.61
C SER A 35 -8.67 -17.44 31.13
N ASP A 36 -8.88 -16.77 32.25
CA ASP A 36 -8.04 -15.83 32.97
C ASP A 36 -7.04 -16.61 33.84
N GLU A 37 -5.74 -16.46 33.60
CA GLU A 37 -4.70 -16.87 34.56
C GLU A 37 -3.38 -16.15 34.24
N SER A 38 -2.96 -15.26 35.14
CA SER A 38 -1.68 -14.55 35.07
C SER A 38 -0.53 -15.51 35.42
N HIS A 39 0.27 -15.90 34.43
CA HIS A 39 1.51 -16.64 34.64
C HIS A 39 2.74 -15.72 34.49
N PRO A 40 3.65 -15.68 35.49
CA PRO A 40 4.84 -14.84 35.47
C PRO A 40 5.97 -15.56 34.74
N HIS A 41 5.90 -15.57 33.42
CA HIS A 41 7.07 -15.78 32.57
C HIS A 41 6.97 -14.85 31.38
N ASP A 42 7.51 -13.64 31.57
CA ASP A 42 7.80 -12.70 30.51
C ASP A 42 8.78 -13.37 29.53
N SER A 43 8.20 -14.06 28.55
CA SER A 43 8.92 -14.55 27.38
C SER A 43 9.36 -13.33 26.60
N VAL A 44 10.61 -12.93 26.79
CA VAL A 44 11.29 -11.93 25.97
C VAL A 44 11.30 -12.47 24.53
N HIS A 45 10.33 -12.04 23.74
CA HIS A 45 10.21 -12.43 22.35
C HIS A 45 11.43 -11.88 21.57
N PRO A 46 12.17 -12.71 20.81
CA PRO A 46 13.46 -12.33 20.21
C PRO A 46 13.38 -11.30 19.09
N TYR A 47 12.16 -10.84 18.75
CA TYR A 47 11.93 -9.79 17.76
C TYR A 47 11.22 -8.60 18.41
N PRO A 48 11.59 -7.35 18.06
CA PRO A 48 10.93 -6.15 18.57
C PRO A 48 9.42 -6.25 18.35
N VAL A 49 8.63 -6.05 19.41
CA VAL A 49 7.20 -5.80 19.29
C VAL A 49 7.08 -4.49 18.51
N ILE A 50 6.74 -4.60 17.23
CA ILE A 50 6.46 -3.43 16.41
C ILE A 50 5.19 -2.83 17.01
N GLU A 51 5.34 -1.77 17.82
CA GLU A 51 4.27 -0.87 18.27
C GLU A 51 3.67 -0.14 17.04
N ALA A 52 3.10 -0.91 16.12
CA ALA A 52 2.37 -0.44 14.97
C ALA A 52 0.88 -0.45 15.30
N ARG A 53 0.47 0.14 16.42
CA ARG A 53 -0.88 0.71 16.50
C ARG A 53 -0.89 1.95 15.61
N LYS A 54 -0.87 1.71 14.30
CA LYS A 54 -1.11 2.71 13.27
C LYS A 54 -2.49 3.30 13.59
N ARG A 55 -2.49 4.44 14.28
CA ARG A 55 -3.74 5.10 14.67
C ARG A 55 -4.53 5.31 13.39
N ARG A 56 -5.73 4.74 13.33
CA ARG A 56 -6.60 4.87 12.16
C ARG A 56 -6.79 6.37 11.93
N LYS A 57 -6.50 6.83 10.71
CA LYS A 57 -6.76 8.22 10.35
C LYS A 57 -8.25 8.45 10.52
N ALA A 58 -8.61 9.45 11.33
CA ALA A 58 -10.00 9.80 11.53
C ALA A 58 -10.61 10.13 10.16
N TRP A 59 -11.76 9.53 9.87
CA TRP A 59 -12.44 9.77 8.62
C TRP A 59 -12.91 11.23 8.61
N SER A 60 -12.60 11.97 7.54
CA SER A 60 -13.08 13.34 7.41
C SER A 60 -14.60 13.31 7.18
N HIS A 61 -15.36 13.75 8.17
CA HIS A 61 -16.83 13.76 8.14
C HIS A 61 -17.42 14.90 7.30
N VAL A 62 -16.62 15.60 6.49
CA VAL A 62 -17.10 16.77 5.72
C VAL A 62 -18.24 16.38 4.77
N PHE A 63 -18.10 15.27 4.07
CA PHE A 63 -19.15 14.77 3.17
C PHE A 63 -20.25 13.98 3.88
N GLU A 64 -19.96 13.39 5.05
CA GLU A 64 -21.01 12.77 5.85
C GLU A 64 -22.06 13.80 6.27
N LYS A 65 -21.67 15.06 6.57
CA LYS A 65 -22.60 16.14 6.89
C LYS A 65 -23.47 16.60 5.72
N ALA A 66 -23.09 16.30 4.48
CA ALA A 66 -23.87 16.62 3.29
C ALA A 66 -24.93 15.54 2.98
N ILE A 67 -24.70 14.32 3.48
CA ILE A 67 -25.55 13.14 3.20
C ILE A 67 -26.44 12.82 4.39
N PHE A 68 -25.94 12.99 5.62
CA PHE A 68 -26.65 12.70 6.85
C PHE A 68 -26.97 13.97 7.62
N THR A 69 -28.18 14.01 8.16
CA THR A 69 -28.60 14.98 9.15
C THR A 69 -27.89 14.75 10.49
N SER A 70 -27.88 15.76 11.35
CA SER A 70 -27.25 15.64 12.68
C SER A 70 -27.90 14.54 13.54
N GLU A 71 -29.21 14.32 13.37
CA GLU A 71 -29.97 13.28 14.06
C GLU A 71 -29.58 11.86 13.59
N GLU A 72 -29.39 11.66 12.29
CA GLU A 72 -28.95 10.38 11.74
C GLU A 72 -27.51 10.05 12.17
N ILE A 73 -26.66 11.07 12.29
CA ILE A 73 -25.28 10.88 12.78
C ILE A 73 -25.25 10.46 14.25
N SER A 74 -26.16 10.99 15.08
CA SER A 74 -26.24 10.60 16.50
C SER A 74 -26.91 9.24 16.70
N ASN A 75 -27.92 8.90 15.88
CA ASN A 75 -28.75 7.73 16.10
C ASN A 75 -28.25 6.47 15.36
N GLU A 76 -27.66 6.60 14.17
CA GLU A 76 -27.13 5.44 13.43
C GLU A 76 -25.71 5.10 13.84
N SER A 77 -25.36 3.82 13.86
CA SER A 77 -23.99 3.39 14.14
C SER A 77 -23.03 3.73 12.99
N ALA A 78 -21.77 4.06 13.32
CA ALA A 78 -20.75 4.40 12.32
C ALA A 78 -20.55 3.34 11.20
N PRO A 79 -20.63 2.02 11.45
CA PRO A 79 -20.55 1.02 10.38
C PRO A 79 -21.70 1.11 9.37
N ARG A 80 -22.93 1.39 9.84
CA ARG A 80 -24.11 1.52 8.99
C ARG A 80 -24.04 2.78 8.14
N ARG A 81 -23.69 3.92 8.76
CA ARG A 81 -23.48 5.18 8.04
C ARG A 81 -22.41 5.06 6.96
N ARG A 82 -21.30 4.37 7.25
CA ARG A 82 -20.25 4.12 6.24
C ARG A 82 -20.79 3.37 5.02
N LYS A 83 -21.66 2.38 5.22
CA LYS A 83 -22.26 1.64 4.10
C LYS A 83 -23.12 2.55 3.22
N VAL A 84 -23.99 3.35 3.83
CA VAL A 84 -24.87 4.28 3.12
C VAL A 84 -24.06 5.38 2.40
N TYR A 85 -23.02 5.91 3.07
CA TYR A 85 -22.09 6.87 2.49
C TYR A 85 -21.40 6.33 1.23
N VAL A 86 -20.87 5.11 1.30
CA VAL A 86 -20.20 4.48 0.16
C VAL A 86 -21.20 4.24 -0.99
N SER A 87 -22.38 3.69 -0.70
CA SER A 87 -23.38 3.42 -1.72
C SER A 87 -23.93 4.68 -2.39
N SER A 88 -24.08 5.78 -1.64
CA SER A 88 -24.49 7.07 -2.21
C SER A 88 -23.41 7.69 -3.10
N LEU A 89 -22.14 7.60 -2.71
CA LEU A 89 -21.03 8.00 -3.58
C LEU A 89 -20.95 7.17 -4.86
N GLU A 90 -21.07 5.84 -4.75
CA GLU A 90 -21.08 4.94 -5.91
C GLU A 90 -22.21 5.30 -6.87
N ALA A 91 -23.43 5.48 -6.37
CA ALA A 91 -24.58 5.89 -7.19
C ALA A 91 -24.37 7.26 -7.86
N HIS A 92 -23.74 8.21 -7.17
CA HIS A 92 -23.45 9.53 -7.76
C HIS A 92 -22.40 9.43 -8.88
N ILE A 93 -21.37 8.62 -8.67
CA ILE A 93 -20.35 8.35 -9.69
C ILE A 93 -20.97 7.67 -10.91
N ASP A 94 -21.85 6.69 -10.70
CA ASP A 94 -22.57 6.01 -11.78
C ASP A 94 -23.44 7.00 -12.57
N ALA A 95 -24.15 7.90 -11.90
CA ALA A 95 -24.93 8.95 -12.57
C ALA A 95 -24.05 9.90 -13.41
N LEU A 96 -22.85 10.26 -12.92
CA LEU A 96 -21.90 11.07 -13.69
C LEU A 96 -21.38 10.30 -14.92
N HIS A 97 -21.09 9.01 -14.78
CA HIS A 97 -20.72 8.17 -15.91
C HIS A 97 -21.84 8.09 -16.95
N ASP A 98 -23.10 7.94 -16.52
CA ASP A 98 -24.24 7.93 -17.43
C ASP A 98 -24.42 9.27 -18.17
N GLN A 99 -24.21 10.40 -17.47
CA GLN A 99 -24.23 11.72 -18.09
C GLN A 99 -23.13 11.88 -19.15
N LEU A 100 -21.90 11.47 -18.82
CA LEU A 100 -20.80 11.43 -19.78
C LEU A 100 -21.12 10.50 -20.96
N LEU A 101 -21.88 9.43 -20.73
CA LEU A 101 -22.34 8.49 -21.76
C LEU A 101 -23.19 9.17 -22.80
N GLN A 102 -24.18 9.88 -22.31
CA GLN A 102 -25.13 10.62 -23.14
C GLN A 102 -24.45 11.74 -23.92
N MET A 103 -23.45 12.41 -23.31
CA MET A 103 -22.69 13.48 -23.97
C MET A 103 -21.65 12.96 -24.97
N GLY A 104 -21.35 11.65 -24.97
CA GLY A 104 -20.32 11.06 -25.84
C GLY A 104 -18.89 11.53 -25.54
N LEU A 105 -18.68 12.17 -24.38
CA LEU A 105 -17.39 12.74 -23.96
C LEU A 105 -16.55 11.66 -23.27
N TRP A 106 -16.00 10.75 -24.06
CA TRP A 106 -15.15 9.67 -23.57
C TRP A 106 -13.77 9.73 -24.21
N PRO A 107 -12.68 9.58 -23.43
CA PRO A 107 -11.34 9.55 -23.98
C PRO A 107 -11.07 8.29 -24.83
N VAL A 108 -11.85 7.22 -24.64
CA VAL A 108 -11.68 5.93 -25.31
C VAL A 108 -13.04 5.38 -25.72
N SER A 109 -13.14 4.83 -26.93
CA SER A 109 -14.39 4.27 -27.43
C SER A 109 -14.76 2.97 -26.70
N THR A 110 -16.06 2.72 -26.51
CA THR A 110 -16.53 1.46 -25.90
C THR A 110 -16.07 0.22 -26.68
N LYS A 111 -15.95 0.32 -28.01
CA LYS A 111 -15.45 -0.77 -28.88
C LYS A 111 -13.98 -1.12 -28.61
N GLU A 112 -13.16 -0.16 -28.23
CA GLU A 112 -11.77 -0.40 -27.82
C GLU A 112 -11.73 -0.97 -26.40
N LEU A 113 -12.58 -0.45 -25.52
CA LEU A 113 -12.66 -0.91 -24.13
C LEU A 113 -13.13 -2.36 -24.01
N GLU A 114 -14.07 -2.81 -24.86
CA GLU A 114 -14.53 -4.20 -24.89
C GLU A 114 -13.40 -5.21 -25.17
N ARG A 115 -12.34 -4.82 -25.91
CA ARG A 115 -11.16 -5.69 -26.12
C ARG A 115 -10.36 -5.92 -24.83
N HIS A 116 -10.49 -5.02 -23.87
CA HIS A 116 -9.81 -5.06 -22.58
C HIS A 116 -10.75 -5.44 -21.43
N LYS A 117 -12.05 -5.55 -21.70
CA LYS A 117 -13.04 -6.03 -20.74
C LYS A 117 -12.74 -7.48 -20.41
N GLY A 118 -12.54 -7.78 -19.13
CA GLY A 118 -12.09 -9.11 -18.73
C GLY A 118 -10.58 -9.33 -18.80
N LEU A 119 -9.76 -8.27 -18.89
CA LEU A 119 -8.33 -8.31 -18.48
C LEU A 119 -8.13 -8.54 -16.96
N ASN A 120 -9.07 -9.26 -16.36
CA ASN A 120 -9.01 -10.07 -15.14
C ASN A 120 -8.78 -11.55 -15.52
N SER A 121 -8.19 -11.80 -16.69
CA SER A 121 -7.89 -13.16 -17.12
C SER A 121 -6.90 -13.79 -16.13
N LYS A 122 -7.09 -15.07 -15.84
CA LYS A 122 -6.14 -15.88 -15.06
C LYS A 122 -4.68 -15.63 -15.50
N THR A 123 -4.50 -15.36 -16.81
CA THR A 123 -3.26 -14.96 -17.45
C THR A 123 -2.71 -13.62 -16.98
N ALA A 124 -3.52 -12.55 -16.90
CA ALA A 124 -3.06 -11.26 -16.37
C ALA A 124 -2.58 -11.39 -14.92
N LYS A 125 -3.35 -12.10 -14.08
CA LYS A 125 -2.97 -12.37 -12.70
C LYS A 125 -1.70 -13.21 -12.57
N SER A 126 -1.55 -14.26 -13.39
CA SER A 126 -0.36 -15.11 -13.37
C SER A 126 0.89 -14.37 -13.85
N MET A 127 0.75 -13.50 -14.86
CA MET A 127 1.83 -12.63 -15.31
C MET A 127 2.27 -11.67 -14.22
N VAL A 128 1.34 -10.95 -13.57
CA VAL A 128 1.67 -10.03 -12.46
C VAL A 128 2.36 -10.78 -11.31
N ALA A 129 1.86 -11.97 -10.93
CA ALA A 129 2.49 -12.80 -9.91
C ALA A 129 3.91 -13.23 -10.31
N MET A 130 4.12 -13.64 -11.56
CA MET A 130 5.44 -13.99 -12.09
C MET A 130 6.40 -12.79 -12.07
N TYR A 131 5.94 -11.62 -12.51
CA TYR A 131 6.76 -10.41 -12.48
C TYR A 131 7.15 -10.04 -11.06
N HIS A 132 6.21 -10.09 -10.13
CA HIS A 132 6.50 -9.85 -8.71
C HIS A 132 7.55 -10.83 -8.18
N HIS A 133 7.43 -12.12 -8.49
CA HIS A 133 8.42 -13.12 -8.11
C HIS A 133 9.81 -12.81 -8.68
N LYS A 134 9.90 -12.48 -9.97
CA LYS A 134 11.17 -12.12 -10.63
C LYS A 134 11.82 -10.90 -9.99
N VAL A 135 11.04 -9.86 -9.69
CA VAL A 135 11.53 -8.65 -9.02
C VAL A 135 12.13 -8.97 -7.65
N VAL A 136 11.43 -9.78 -6.85
CA VAL A 136 11.91 -10.21 -5.53
C VAL A 136 13.22 -11.00 -5.66
N LEU A 137 13.30 -11.94 -6.60
CA LEU A 137 14.55 -12.69 -6.84
C LEU A 137 15.71 -11.79 -7.25
N MET A 138 15.45 -10.80 -8.11
CA MET A 138 16.47 -9.82 -8.50
C MET A 138 16.94 -8.99 -7.31
N GLN A 139 16.04 -8.54 -6.44
CA GLN A 139 16.39 -7.79 -5.24
C GLN A 139 17.26 -8.60 -4.28
N ILE A 140 16.93 -9.88 -4.08
CA ILE A 140 17.77 -10.80 -3.27
C ILE A 140 19.17 -10.89 -3.87
N LYS A 141 19.27 -11.08 -5.19
CA LYS A 141 20.56 -11.22 -5.89
C LYS A 141 21.39 -9.94 -5.80
N ILE A 142 20.77 -8.77 -5.96
CA ILE A 142 21.42 -7.45 -5.78
C ILE A 142 21.98 -7.35 -4.36
N SER A 143 21.17 -7.63 -3.34
CA SER A 143 21.62 -7.56 -1.94
C SER A 143 22.78 -8.51 -1.63
N GLN A 144 22.80 -9.70 -2.25
CA GLN A 144 23.93 -10.63 -2.12
C GLN A 144 25.21 -10.04 -2.73
N TYR A 145 25.14 -9.48 -3.94
CA TYR A 145 26.30 -8.85 -4.57
C TYR A 145 26.81 -7.65 -3.79
N GLU A 146 25.92 -6.83 -3.23
CA GLU A 146 26.31 -5.70 -2.38
C GLU A 146 27.11 -6.18 -1.16
N LYS A 147 26.65 -7.24 -0.47
CA LYS A 147 27.36 -7.83 0.67
C LYS A 147 28.72 -8.39 0.28
N MET A 148 28.80 -9.12 -0.84
CA MET A 148 30.08 -9.66 -1.33
C MET A 148 31.06 -8.53 -1.68
N ASN A 149 30.56 -7.47 -2.32
CA ASN A 149 31.38 -6.32 -2.68
C ASN A 149 31.89 -5.57 -1.45
N GLN A 150 31.05 -5.40 -0.42
CA GLN A 150 31.45 -4.82 0.86
C GLN A 150 32.53 -5.67 1.55
N HIS A 151 32.37 -6.99 1.57
CA HIS A 151 33.36 -7.90 2.13
C HIS A 151 34.71 -7.80 1.38
N HIS A 152 34.69 -7.79 0.04
CA HIS A 152 35.91 -7.62 -0.76
C HIS A 152 36.55 -6.24 -0.54
N ALA A 153 35.75 -5.17 -0.41
CA ALA A 153 36.26 -3.83 -0.12
C ALA A 153 36.97 -3.78 1.25
N GLN A 154 36.40 -4.42 2.27
CA GLN A 154 37.02 -4.53 3.60
C GLN A 154 38.34 -5.32 3.56
N GLN A 155 38.39 -6.44 2.85
CA GLN A 155 39.63 -7.19 2.66
C GLN A 155 40.73 -6.37 1.99
N ASN A 156 40.38 -5.61 0.94
CA ASN A 156 41.32 -4.74 0.25
C ASN A 156 41.85 -3.60 1.14
N LEU A 157 41.00 -3.04 2.03
CA LEU A 157 41.43 -2.04 3.00
C LEU A 157 42.39 -2.66 4.03
N ALA A 158 42.07 -3.83 4.57
CA ALA A 158 42.93 -4.52 5.54
C ALA A 158 44.32 -4.86 4.95
N LEU A 159 44.38 -5.29 3.69
CA LEU A 159 45.66 -5.53 2.99
C LEU A 159 46.48 -4.26 2.78
N ARG A 160 45.84 -3.10 2.61
CA ARG A 160 46.53 -1.81 2.49
C ARG A 160 47.07 -1.30 3.82
N GLU A 161 46.40 -1.62 4.92
CA GLU A 161 46.84 -1.24 6.28
C GLU A 161 47.95 -2.14 6.83
N SER A 162 48.17 -3.32 6.23
CA SER A 162 49.26 -4.24 6.62
C SER A 162 50.60 -3.99 5.90
N HIS A 163 50.66 -3.00 5.00
CA HIS A 163 51.85 -2.58 4.26
C HIS A 163 52.26 -1.15 4.66
#